data_AF-J3LNZ1-F1
#
_entry.id   AF-J3LNZ1-F1
#
_cell.length_a   1.000
_cell.length_b   1.000
_cell.length_c   1.000
_cell.angle_alpha   90.00
_cell.angle_beta   90.00
_cell.angle_gamma   90.00
#
_symmetry.space_group_name_H-M   'P 1'
#
loop_
_entity.id
_entity.type
_entity.pdbx_description
1 polymer ?
#
loop_
_entity_poly.entity_id
_entity_poly.type
_entity_poly.pdbx_seq_one_letter_code
_entity_poly.pdbx_strand_id
1 'polypeptide(L)'
;MPREFFDDFARVAQDEGRHFTVLSARLRELGSHYGALPAHDGLWDSATRTSHSLLARLAVEHCVHEARGLDVLPTTISRFRAGGDEQTAKLLEIIIYPEEITHCAAGVRWFRYLCLRSHNGDPTASSVPQDITQCSVLPRGGTSDINKVEEVEDGPEAKLAEPSNGHDKTVQQVEDELAQCKLVDIDDDAEAAVIRTFHSVVREYFRGPLKPPFNTEARKAAGFDPAWYEPLAVKEVERQAVE
;
A
#
# COMPACT_ATOMS: atom_id res chain seq x y z
N MET A 1 -4.10 12.42 -15.00
CA MET A 1 -3.93 12.72 -13.56
C MET A 1 -3.36 14.12 -13.39
N PRO A 2 -3.67 14.84 -12.30
CA PRO A 2 -3.04 16.13 -11.93
C PRO A 2 -1.54 16.00 -11.62
N ARG A 3 -0.84 17.14 -11.50
CA ARG A 3 0.60 17.15 -11.17
C ARG A 3 0.84 16.60 -9.76
N GLU A 4 -0.03 16.96 -8.84
CA GLU A 4 0.05 16.61 -7.42
C GLU A 4 0.03 15.08 -7.20
N PHE A 5 -0.58 14.33 -8.12
CA PHE A 5 -0.54 12.87 -8.11
C PHE A 5 0.89 12.36 -8.26
N PHE A 6 1.63 12.93 -9.22
CA PHE A 6 3.01 12.54 -9.45
C PHE A 6 3.92 13.02 -8.33
N ASP A 7 3.65 14.20 -7.76
CA ASP A 7 4.42 14.73 -6.63
C ASP A 7 4.25 13.84 -5.39
N ASP A 8 3.03 13.41 -5.08
CA ASP A 8 2.76 12.48 -3.97
C ASP A 8 3.49 11.15 -4.15
N PHE A 9 3.37 10.50 -5.32
CA PHE A 9 4.02 9.19 -5.53
C PHE A 9 5.53 9.28 -5.74
N ALA A 10 6.06 10.42 -6.19
CA ALA A 10 7.51 10.66 -6.18
C ALA A 10 8.04 10.77 -4.75
N ARG A 11 7.28 11.39 -3.85
CA ARG A 11 7.61 11.43 -2.41
C ARG A 11 7.54 10.04 -1.78
N VAL A 12 6.46 9.28 -2.02
CA VAL A 12 6.36 7.88 -1.54
C VAL A 12 7.58 7.06 -2.00
N ALA A 13 7.94 7.14 -3.28
CA ALA A 13 9.12 6.43 -3.80
C ALA A 13 10.44 6.89 -3.15
N GLN A 14 10.57 8.17 -2.83
CA GLN A 14 11.73 8.71 -2.12
C GLN A 14 11.82 8.17 -0.68
N ASP A 15 10.70 8.17 0.03
CA ASP A 15 10.60 7.68 1.41
C ASP A 15 10.96 6.19 1.45
N GLU A 16 10.39 5.38 0.55
CA GLU A 16 10.67 3.95 0.44
C GLU A 16 12.14 3.64 0.13
N GLY A 17 12.77 4.43 -0.76
CA GLY A 17 14.20 4.32 -1.02
C GLY A 17 15.05 4.61 0.23
N ARG A 18 14.62 5.58 1.05
CA ARG A 18 15.28 5.93 2.31
C ARG A 18 15.05 4.87 3.38
N HIS A 19 13.83 4.36 3.52
CA HIS A 19 13.48 3.24 4.41
C HIS A 19 14.33 2.03 4.11
N PHE A 20 14.40 1.62 2.84
CA PHE A 20 15.27 0.53 2.40
C PHE A 20 16.71 0.76 2.82
N THR A 21 17.24 1.96 2.58
CA THR A 21 18.63 2.30 2.90
C THR A 21 18.92 2.14 4.40
N VAL A 22 18.08 2.70 5.27
CA VAL A 22 18.30 2.63 6.72
C VAL A 22 18.11 1.22 7.28
N LEU A 23 17.12 0.48 6.78
CA LEU A 23 16.88 -0.91 7.19
C LEU A 23 17.98 -1.85 6.69
N SER A 24 18.45 -1.67 5.46
CA SER A 24 19.55 -2.43 4.87
C SER A 24 20.86 -2.19 5.63
N ALA A 25 21.11 -0.97 6.09
CA ALA A 25 22.24 -0.67 6.99
C ALA A 25 22.08 -1.38 8.34
N ARG A 26 20.91 -1.30 8.99
CA ARG A 26 20.65 -2.02 10.25
C ARG A 26 20.81 -3.53 10.13
N LEU A 27 20.37 -4.13 9.03
CA LEU A 27 20.57 -5.56 8.78
C LEU A 27 22.06 -5.94 8.74
N ARG A 28 22.91 -5.11 8.12
CA ARG A 28 24.38 -5.31 8.10
C ARG A 28 25.00 -5.20 9.49
N GLU A 29 24.58 -4.23 10.29
CA GLU A 29 25.04 -4.09 11.69
C GLU A 29 24.70 -5.32 12.54
N LEU A 30 23.60 -6.01 12.23
CA LEU A 30 23.17 -7.25 12.87
C LEU A 30 23.83 -8.52 12.28
N GLY A 31 24.78 -8.37 11.35
CA GLY A 31 25.50 -9.48 10.72
C GLY A 31 24.72 -10.19 9.60
N SER A 32 23.69 -9.54 9.05
CA SER A 32 22.89 -10.04 7.92
C SER A 32 22.96 -9.09 6.71
N HIS A 33 22.20 -9.35 5.65
CA HIS A 33 22.05 -8.44 4.51
C HIS A 33 20.71 -8.67 3.80
N TYR A 34 20.28 -7.69 3.01
CA TYR A 34 19.11 -7.87 2.15
C TYR A 34 19.35 -9.02 1.16
N GLY A 35 18.42 -9.97 1.09
CA GLY A 35 18.56 -11.19 0.29
C GLY A 35 19.15 -12.39 1.04
N ALA A 36 19.64 -12.23 2.27
CA ALA A 36 20.19 -13.33 3.07
C ALA A 36 19.11 -14.34 3.54
N LEU A 37 17.86 -13.90 3.62
CA LEU A 37 16.71 -14.70 4.05
C LEU A 37 15.68 -14.79 2.91
N PRO A 38 14.97 -15.92 2.78
CA PRO A 38 13.91 -16.05 1.78
C PRO A 38 12.80 -15.02 2.05
N ALA A 39 12.34 -14.37 0.98
CA ALA A 39 11.22 -13.46 0.98
C ALA A 39 10.14 -13.96 0.02
N HIS A 40 8.88 -13.59 0.28
CA HIS A 40 7.79 -13.84 -0.67
C HIS A 40 7.66 -12.67 -1.65
N ASP A 41 7.17 -12.95 -2.85
CA ASP A 41 6.91 -12.00 -3.94
C ASP A 41 5.48 -11.44 -3.93
N GLY A 42 4.73 -11.61 -2.84
CA GLY A 42 3.30 -11.28 -2.78
C GLY A 42 2.94 -9.84 -3.20
N LEU A 43 3.77 -8.83 -2.90
CA LEU A 43 3.56 -7.46 -3.39
C LEU A 43 3.79 -7.36 -4.90
N TRP A 44 4.83 -8.03 -5.42
CA TRP A 44 5.12 -8.04 -6.86
C TRP A 44 4.02 -8.74 -7.66
N ASP A 45 3.50 -9.84 -7.14
CA ASP A 45 2.34 -10.55 -7.69
C ASP A 45 1.12 -9.63 -7.78
N SER A 46 0.83 -8.92 -6.69
CA SER A 46 -0.31 -8.03 -6.59
C SER A 46 -0.20 -6.82 -7.50
N ALA A 47 0.99 -6.20 -7.53
CA ALA A 47 1.38 -5.19 -8.49
C ALA A 47 1.15 -5.68 -9.93
N THR A 48 1.73 -6.82 -10.31
CA THR A 48 1.64 -7.34 -11.68
C THR A 48 0.19 -7.51 -12.13
N ARG A 49 -0.67 -8.08 -11.29
CA ARG A 49 -2.11 -8.27 -11.58
C ARG A 49 -2.91 -6.99 -11.71
N THR A 50 -2.46 -5.89 -11.12
CA THR A 50 -3.16 -4.59 -11.17
C THR A 50 -2.51 -3.61 -12.14
N SER A 51 -1.45 -4.02 -12.85
CA SER A 51 -0.65 -3.15 -13.73
C SER A 51 -1.44 -2.49 -14.86
N HIS A 52 -2.52 -3.13 -15.32
CA HIS A 52 -3.39 -2.59 -16.37
C HIS A 52 -4.43 -1.57 -15.88
N SER A 53 -4.59 -1.39 -14.57
CA SER A 53 -5.62 -0.52 -14.00
C SER A 53 -5.06 0.31 -12.85
N LEU A 54 -4.92 1.62 -13.08
CA LEU A 54 -4.49 2.55 -12.03
C LEU A 54 -5.42 2.52 -10.82
N LEU A 55 -6.74 2.39 -11.04
CA LEU A 55 -7.73 2.29 -9.98
C LEU A 55 -7.51 1.03 -9.12
N ALA A 56 -7.27 -0.11 -9.77
CA ALA A 56 -6.97 -1.36 -9.07
C ALA A 56 -5.63 -1.29 -8.32
N ARG A 57 -4.61 -0.69 -8.94
CA ARG A 57 -3.30 -0.50 -8.32
C ARG A 57 -3.37 0.36 -7.07
N LEU A 58 -4.11 1.47 -7.12
CA LEU A 58 -4.32 2.35 -5.97
C LEU A 58 -5.07 1.63 -4.84
N ALA A 59 -6.14 0.92 -5.15
CA ALA A 59 -6.91 0.21 -4.13
C ALA A 59 -6.08 -0.88 -3.43
N VAL A 60 -5.35 -1.68 -4.20
CA VAL A 60 -4.69 -2.87 -3.66
C VAL A 60 -3.33 -2.54 -3.05
N GLU A 61 -2.46 -1.84 -3.78
CA GLU A 61 -1.13 -1.51 -3.25
C GLU A 61 -1.22 -0.34 -2.27
N HIS A 62 -1.77 0.78 -2.72
CA HIS A 62 -1.66 2.03 -1.95
C HIS A 62 -2.73 2.23 -0.87
N CYS A 63 -3.82 1.46 -0.86
CA CYS A 63 -4.73 1.42 0.28
C CYS A 63 -4.56 0.15 1.11
N VAL A 64 -4.74 -1.04 0.51
CA VAL A 64 -4.75 -2.30 1.28
C VAL A 64 -3.37 -2.67 1.82
N HIS A 65 -2.32 -2.62 1.00
CA HIS A 65 -0.98 -3.01 1.44
C HIS A 65 -0.36 -2.01 2.41
N GLU A 66 -0.50 -0.69 2.15
CA GLU A 66 -0.07 0.35 3.10
C GLU A 66 -0.79 0.22 4.45
N ALA A 67 -2.12 0.08 4.44
CA ALA A 67 -2.89 -0.06 5.68
C ALA A 67 -2.54 -1.36 6.44
N ARG A 68 -2.12 -2.42 5.74
CA ARG A 68 -1.61 -3.63 6.38
C ARG A 68 -0.25 -3.38 7.05
N GLY A 69 0.59 -2.53 6.48
CA GLY A 69 1.81 -2.02 7.13
C GLY A 69 1.49 -1.37 8.48
N LEU A 70 0.47 -0.49 8.50
CA LEU A 70 -0.01 0.19 9.71
C LEU A 70 -0.50 -0.78 10.80
N ASP A 71 -1.12 -1.90 10.42
CA ASP A 71 -1.60 -2.91 11.37
C ASP A 71 -0.44 -3.72 11.99
N VAL A 72 0.61 -3.98 11.20
CA VAL A 72 1.72 -4.87 11.58
C VAL A 72 2.78 -4.13 12.38
N LEU A 73 3.09 -2.89 12.02
CA LEU A 73 4.21 -2.13 12.58
C LEU A 73 4.20 -2.02 14.11
N PRO A 74 3.08 -1.71 14.80
CA PRO A 74 3.06 -1.62 16.26
C PRO A 74 3.51 -2.92 16.96
N THR A 75 3.09 -4.06 16.41
CA THR A 75 3.49 -5.39 16.93
C THR A 75 4.97 -5.65 16.65
N THR A 76 5.45 -5.31 15.45
CA THR A 76 6.86 -5.45 15.06
C THR A 76 7.77 -4.61 15.95
N ILE A 77 7.44 -3.34 16.19
CA ILE A 77 8.14 -2.43 17.11
C ILE A 77 8.22 -3.04 18.51
N SER A 78 7.08 -3.49 19.04
CA SER A 78 7.01 -4.10 20.36
C SER A 78 7.90 -5.34 20.50
N ARG A 79 8.00 -6.15 19.43
CA ARG A 79 8.86 -7.34 19.40
C ARG A 79 10.35 -7.00 19.40
N PHE A 80 10.78 -6.00 18.61
CA PHE A 80 12.17 -5.55 18.63
C PHE A 80 12.58 -5.01 20.00
N ARG A 81 11.71 -4.17 20.60
CA ARG A 81 11.92 -3.64 21.96
C ARG A 81 12.02 -4.75 23.01
N ALA A 82 11.11 -5.73 22.97
CA ALA A 82 11.15 -6.88 23.87
C ALA A 82 12.40 -7.77 23.65
N GLY A 83 12.93 -7.81 22.43
CA GLY A 83 14.19 -8.48 22.08
C GLY A 83 15.46 -7.69 22.44
N GLY A 84 15.34 -6.49 22.99
CA GLY A 84 16.47 -5.63 23.36
C GLY A 84 17.05 -4.80 22.20
N ASP A 85 16.42 -4.79 21.02
CA ASP A 85 16.83 -3.98 19.88
C ASP A 85 16.04 -2.66 19.83
N GLU A 86 16.35 -1.78 20.77
CA GLU A 86 15.71 -0.46 20.86
C GLU A 86 16.06 0.44 19.66
N GLN A 87 17.20 0.22 19.02
CA GLN A 87 17.63 1.00 17.85
C GLN A 87 16.71 0.73 16.66
N THR A 88 16.43 -0.54 16.36
CA THR A 88 15.49 -0.90 15.28
C THR A 88 14.05 -0.51 15.64
N ALA A 89 13.64 -0.67 16.91
CA ALA A 89 12.32 -0.24 17.37
C ALA A 89 12.10 1.27 17.13
N LYS A 90 13.06 2.11 17.51
CA LYS A 90 13.02 3.57 17.29
C LYS A 90 13.02 3.95 15.82
N LEU A 91 13.81 3.27 14.99
CA LEU A 91 13.83 3.50 13.54
C LEU A 91 12.43 3.27 12.96
N LEU A 92 11.79 2.15 13.30
CA LEU A 92 10.44 1.84 12.85
C LEU A 92 9.40 2.84 13.41
N GLU A 93 9.48 3.19 14.69
CA GLU A 93 8.51 4.03 15.39
C GLU A 93 8.57 5.51 15.00
N ILE A 94 9.78 6.06 14.84
CA ILE A 94 10.00 7.50 14.66
C ILE A 94 10.08 7.87 13.18
N ILE A 95 10.62 6.98 12.34
CA ILE A 95 10.91 7.30 10.94
C ILE A 95 9.90 6.66 10.00
N ILE A 96 9.73 5.34 10.07
CA ILE A 96 8.94 4.60 9.09
C ILE A 96 7.45 4.78 9.36
N TYR A 97 7.00 4.47 10.57
CA TYR A 97 5.58 4.42 10.89
C TYR A 97 4.79 5.72 10.59
N PRO A 98 5.29 6.94 10.86
CA PRO A 98 4.60 8.16 10.47
C PRO A 98 4.47 8.34 8.95
N GLU A 99 5.46 7.90 8.17
CA GLU A 99 5.47 8.05 6.71
C GLU A 99 4.52 7.06 6.04
N GLU A 100 4.40 5.84 6.57
CA GLU A 100 3.43 4.83 6.10
C GLU A 100 1.99 5.34 6.20
N ILE A 101 1.68 6.17 7.22
CA ILE A 101 0.35 6.81 7.33
C ILE A 101 0.12 7.75 6.14
N THR A 102 1.15 8.52 5.76
CA THR A 102 1.07 9.42 4.60
C THR A 102 1.00 8.68 3.27
N HIS A 103 1.65 7.52 3.17
CA HIS A 103 1.59 6.67 1.97
C HIS A 103 0.19 6.09 1.79
N CYS A 104 -0.39 5.54 2.87
CA CYS A 104 -1.78 5.10 2.87
C CYS A 104 -2.75 6.25 2.54
N ALA A 105 -2.51 7.45 3.07
CA ALA A 105 -3.33 8.62 2.78
C ALA A 105 -3.30 9.03 1.31
N ALA A 106 -2.11 8.98 0.68
CA ALA A 106 -1.97 9.24 -0.75
C ALA A 106 -2.79 8.23 -1.57
N GLY A 107 -2.76 6.94 -1.22
CA GLY A 107 -3.59 5.91 -1.83
C GLY A 107 -5.09 6.23 -1.77
N VAL A 108 -5.59 6.51 -0.56
CA VAL A 108 -7.01 6.84 -0.33
C VAL A 108 -7.43 8.09 -1.10
N ARG A 109 -6.63 9.15 -1.03
CA ARG A 109 -6.87 10.42 -1.74
C ARG A 109 -7.03 10.20 -3.24
N TRP A 110 -6.08 9.51 -3.86
CA TRP A 110 -6.04 9.35 -5.31
C TRP A 110 -7.04 8.31 -5.82
N PHE A 111 -7.35 7.30 -5.01
CA PHE A 111 -8.47 6.39 -5.29
C PHE A 111 -9.80 7.14 -5.30
N ARG A 112 -10.10 7.92 -4.25
CA ARG A 112 -11.31 8.74 -4.15
C ARG A 112 -11.41 9.72 -5.33
N TYR A 113 -10.31 10.40 -5.66
CA TYR A 113 -10.25 11.32 -6.80
C TYR A 113 -10.65 10.66 -8.13
N LEU A 114 -10.16 9.45 -8.42
CA LEU A 114 -10.49 8.74 -9.67
C LEU A 114 -11.96 8.30 -9.73
N CYS A 115 -12.52 7.82 -8.61
CA CYS A 115 -13.92 7.43 -8.54
C CYS A 115 -14.83 8.63 -8.83
N LEU A 116 -14.60 9.76 -8.14
CA LEU A 116 -15.42 10.97 -8.29
C LEU A 116 -15.32 11.58 -9.70
N ARG A 117 -14.14 11.50 -10.33
CA ARG A 117 -13.98 11.95 -11.73
C ARG A 117 -14.75 11.11 -12.73
N SER A 118 -14.78 9.79 -12.53
CA SER A 118 -15.47 8.86 -13.43
C SER A 118 -16.99 9.05 -13.35
N HIS A 119 -17.52 9.39 -12.17
CA HIS A 119 -18.94 9.70 -11.97
C HIS A 119 -19.40 11.02 -12.62
N ASN A 120 -18.50 12.00 -12.78
CA ASN A 120 -18.84 13.30 -13.36
C ASN A 120 -18.81 13.34 -14.90
N GLY A 121 -18.74 12.18 -15.58
CA GLY A 121 -18.95 12.09 -17.03
C GLY A 121 -17.81 12.61 -17.90
N ASP A 122 -16.57 12.63 -17.40
CA ASP A 122 -15.38 12.99 -18.20
C ASP A 122 -15.14 11.94 -19.31
N PRO A 123 -15.20 12.28 -20.61
CA PRO A 123 -15.10 11.34 -21.73
C PRO A 123 -13.72 10.67 -21.88
N THR A 124 -12.77 10.96 -21.01
CA THR A 124 -11.43 10.36 -20.98
C THR A 124 -11.24 9.29 -19.89
N ALA A 125 -12.26 9.03 -19.07
CA ALA A 125 -12.17 8.03 -18.02
C ALA A 125 -12.20 6.62 -18.62
N SER A 126 -11.16 5.82 -18.36
CA SER A 126 -11.15 4.39 -18.63
C SER A 126 -12.36 3.76 -17.94
N SER A 127 -13.21 3.11 -18.72
CA SER A 127 -14.45 2.50 -18.24
C SER A 127 -14.18 1.53 -17.10
N VAL A 128 -14.79 1.77 -15.94
CA VAL A 128 -14.98 0.76 -14.91
C VAL A 128 -15.65 -0.45 -15.57
N PRO A 129 -15.20 -1.70 -15.35
CA PRO A 129 -15.90 -2.86 -15.87
C PRO A 129 -17.34 -2.85 -15.34
N GLN A 130 -18.31 -2.64 -16.23
CA GLN A 130 -19.70 -2.88 -15.93
C GLN A 130 -19.91 -4.39 -15.85
N ASP A 131 -20.55 -4.82 -14.76
CA ASP A 131 -21.16 -6.12 -14.50
C ASP A 131 -21.10 -7.13 -15.66
N ILE A 132 -20.02 -7.93 -15.74
CA ILE A 132 -19.91 -9.01 -16.72
C ILE A 132 -20.60 -10.24 -16.12
N THR A 133 -21.91 -10.30 -16.34
CA THR A 133 -22.65 -11.56 -16.31
C THR A 133 -22.20 -12.41 -17.50
N GLN A 134 -21.83 -13.66 -17.20
CA GLN A 134 -21.50 -14.81 -18.07
C GLN A 134 -20.03 -15.11 -18.40
N CYS A 135 -19.57 -16.11 -17.65
CA CYS A 135 -18.44 -16.99 -17.87
C CYS A 135 -18.57 -17.78 -19.19
N SER A 136 -17.49 -17.87 -19.96
CA SER A 136 -17.25 -19.00 -20.85
C SER A 136 -15.76 -19.38 -20.82
N VAL A 137 -15.55 -20.70 -20.79
CA VAL A 137 -14.32 -21.41 -20.42
C VAL A 137 -13.40 -21.60 -21.64
N LEU A 138 -12.08 -21.69 -21.38
CA LEU A 138 -11.05 -22.61 -21.95
C LEU A 138 -9.76 -21.89 -22.42
N PRO A 139 -8.59 -22.56 -22.55
CA PRO A 139 -8.06 -23.75 -21.86
C PRO A 139 -6.62 -23.56 -21.30
N ARG A 140 -6.20 -24.50 -20.45
CA ARG A 140 -4.84 -24.66 -19.92
C ARG A 140 -3.81 -25.03 -20.99
N GLY A 141 -2.60 -24.47 -20.85
CA GLY A 141 -1.34 -24.92 -21.44
C GLY A 141 -0.32 -23.78 -21.38
N GLY A 142 0.95 -23.92 -21.02
CA GLY A 142 1.79 -25.05 -20.65
C GLY A 142 3.05 -24.48 -19.99
N THR A 143 3.76 -25.35 -19.29
CA THR A 143 5.03 -25.11 -18.60
C THR A 143 6.17 -24.74 -19.55
N SER A 144 7.04 -23.82 -19.13
CA SER A 144 8.44 -23.84 -19.59
C SER A 144 9.35 -23.16 -18.57
N ASP A 145 10.30 -23.95 -18.10
CA ASP A 145 11.46 -23.61 -17.28
C ASP A 145 12.30 -22.49 -17.88
N ILE A 146 12.82 -21.59 -17.03
CA ILE A 146 14.07 -20.89 -17.33
C ILE A 146 14.86 -20.66 -16.03
N ASN A 147 15.74 -21.61 -15.73
CA ASN A 147 16.94 -21.37 -14.94
C ASN A 147 17.94 -20.57 -15.80
N LYS A 148 18.32 -19.36 -15.38
CA LYS A 148 19.71 -18.87 -15.55
C LYS A 148 19.95 -17.66 -14.65
N VAL A 149 20.75 -17.89 -13.62
CA VAL A 149 21.38 -16.89 -12.76
C VAL A 149 22.65 -16.43 -13.48
N GLU A 150 22.86 -15.13 -13.62
CA GLU A 150 24.17 -14.57 -13.96
C GLU A 150 24.57 -13.56 -12.87
N GLU A 151 25.77 -13.80 -12.34
CA GLU A 151 26.47 -13.06 -11.30
C GLU A 151 26.87 -11.67 -11.82
N VAL A 152 26.79 -10.64 -10.97
CA VAL A 152 27.37 -9.32 -11.24
C VAL A 152 28.32 -8.99 -10.08
N GLU A 153 29.60 -8.84 -10.42
CA GLU A 153 30.70 -8.55 -9.50
C GLU A 153 30.68 -7.11 -8.92
N ASP A 154 31.31 -6.99 -7.75
CA ASP A 154 31.43 -5.81 -6.89
C ASP A 154 32.11 -4.58 -7.55
N GLY A 155 31.51 -3.42 -7.33
CA GLY A 155 32.09 -2.09 -7.58
C GLY A 155 32.42 -1.35 -6.27
N PRO A 156 33.34 -0.36 -6.29
CA PRO A 156 34.15 0.00 -5.13
C PRO A 156 33.40 0.81 -4.06
N GLU A 157 33.85 0.64 -2.82
CA GLU A 157 33.41 1.26 -1.57
C GLU A 157 33.14 2.78 -1.69
N ALA A 158 31.87 3.16 -1.51
CA ALA A 158 31.48 4.55 -1.34
C ALA A 158 31.66 4.98 0.12
N LYS A 159 32.49 6.01 0.33
CA LYS A 159 32.75 6.64 1.61
C LYS A 159 31.46 7.14 2.28
N LEU A 160 31.33 6.85 3.57
CA LEU A 160 30.32 7.37 4.48
C LEU A 160 30.22 8.90 4.37
N ALA A 161 29.05 9.38 3.92
CA ALA A 161 28.64 10.75 4.11
C ALA A 161 27.83 10.84 5.41
N GLU A 162 28.22 11.78 6.28
CA GLU A 162 27.54 12.13 7.53
C GLU A 162 26.03 12.34 7.33
N PRO A 163 25.19 11.94 8.30
CA PRO A 163 23.74 12.11 8.19
C PRO A 163 23.42 13.61 8.19
N SER A 164 22.99 14.13 7.05
CA SER A 164 22.42 15.47 6.97
C SER A 164 21.17 15.51 7.85
N ASN A 165 21.21 16.39 8.86
CA ASN A 165 20.15 16.68 9.80
C ASN A 165 18.85 17.07 9.05
N GLY A 166 18.00 16.08 8.76
CA GLY A 166 16.81 16.23 7.93
C GLY A 166 15.55 16.08 8.76
N HIS A 167 14.95 17.23 9.10
CA HIS A 167 13.58 17.46 9.56
C HIS A 167 12.83 16.28 10.20
N ASP A 168 12.88 16.24 11.53
CA ASP A 168 11.91 15.56 12.38
C ASP A 168 10.52 16.17 12.11
N LYS A 169 9.75 15.56 11.19
CA LYS A 169 8.38 16.00 10.93
C LYS A 169 7.49 15.49 12.04
N THR A 170 6.95 16.42 12.82
CA THR A 170 6.04 16.10 13.92
C THR A 170 4.71 15.58 13.38
N VAL A 171 3.99 14.78 14.19
CA VAL A 171 2.62 14.32 13.90
C VAL A 171 1.71 15.48 13.46
N GLN A 172 1.90 16.67 14.02
CA GLN A 172 1.16 17.87 13.65
C GLN A 172 1.40 18.31 12.20
N GLN A 173 2.63 18.19 11.68
CA GLN A 173 2.94 18.53 10.30
C GLN A 173 2.35 17.53 9.32
N VAL A 174 2.26 16.26 9.72
CA VAL A 174 1.54 15.24 8.95
C VAL A 174 0.05 15.56 8.90
N GLU A 175 -0.56 15.91 10.02
CA GLU A 175 -1.96 16.36 10.08
C GLU A 175 -2.21 17.61 9.22
N ASP A 176 -1.28 18.57 9.20
CA ASP A 176 -1.39 19.81 8.41
C ASP A 176 -1.27 19.58 6.90
N GLU A 177 -0.35 18.70 6.47
CA GLU A 177 -0.22 18.28 5.06
C GLU A 177 -1.45 17.48 4.60
N LEU A 178 -2.03 16.67 5.48
CA LEU A 178 -3.28 15.94 5.23
C LEU A 178 -4.48 16.91 5.15
N ALA A 179 -4.50 17.96 5.98
CA ALA A 179 -5.54 18.98 5.97
C ALA A 179 -5.54 19.85 4.71
N GLN A 180 -4.38 20.06 4.08
CA GLN A 180 -4.26 20.73 2.78
C GLN A 180 -4.78 19.85 1.63
N CYS A 181 -4.94 18.55 1.87
CA CYS A 181 -5.57 17.59 0.95
C CYS A 181 -7.08 17.45 1.15
N LYS A 182 -7.76 18.39 1.85
CA LYS A 182 -9.22 18.40 1.95
C LYS A 182 -9.84 18.56 0.56
N LEU A 183 -10.15 17.42 -0.04
CA LEU A 183 -11.11 17.29 -1.11
C LEU A 183 -12.44 17.84 -0.57
N VAL A 184 -13.09 18.64 -1.42
CA VAL A 184 -14.42 19.25 -1.26
C VAL A 184 -15.35 18.37 -0.42
N ASP A 185 -16.15 18.96 0.47
CA ASP A 185 -17.23 18.26 1.18
C ASP A 185 -18.09 17.51 0.14
N ILE A 186 -17.84 16.21 -0.01
CA ILE A 186 -18.60 15.33 -0.88
C ILE A 186 -19.86 14.92 -0.13
N ASP A 187 -20.97 14.83 -0.85
CA ASP A 187 -22.18 14.29 -0.25
C ASP A 187 -21.99 12.81 0.13
N ASP A 188 -22.79 12.36 1.10
CA ASP A 188 -22.71 11.00 1.65
C ASP A 188 -22.94 9.92 0.57
N ASP A 189 -23.72 10.22 -0.47
CA ASP A 189 -24.02 9.30 -1.56
C ASP A 189 -22.78 9.07 -2.45
N ALA A 190 -22.01 10.12 -2.72
CA ALA A 190 -20.77 10.07 -3.48
C ALA A 190 -19.68 9.29 -2.71
N GLU A 191 -19.52 9.52 -1.40
CA GLU A 191 -18.57 8.75 -0.59
C GLU A 191 -18.98 7.27 -0.53
N ALA A 192 -20.27 6.98 -0.35
CA ALA A 192 -20.77 5.61 -0.38
C ALA A 192 -20.52 4.93 -1.75
N ALA A 193 -20.59 5.66 -2.86
CA ALA A 193 -20.25 5.15 -4.18
C ALA A 193 -18.75 4.80 -4.30
N VAL A 194 -17.87 5.68 -3.81
CA VAL A 194 -16.41 5.45 -3.78
C VAL A 194 -16.10 4.17 -2.98
N ILE A 195 -16.71 4.00 -1.80
CA ILE A 195 -16.52 2.82 -0.94
C ILE A 195 -17.01 1.54 -1.64
N ARG A 196 -18.17 1.58 -2.33
CA ARG A 196 -18.65 0.43 -3.11
C ARG A 196 -17.69 0.04 -4.22
N THR A 197 -17.13 1.02 -4.93
CA THR A 197 -16.10 0.77 -5.96
C THR A 197 -14.86 0.17 -5.34
N PHE A 198 -14.41 0.69 -4.19
CA PHE A 198 -13.27 0.13 -3.45
C PHE A 198 -13.51 -1.35 -3.10
N HIS A 199 -14.66 -1.66 -2.52
CA HIS A 199 -15.02 -3.02 -2.16
C HIS A 199 -15.03 -3.96 -3.38
N SER A 200 -15.58 -3.52 -4.51
CA SER A 200 -15.60 -4.31 -5.76
C SER A 200 -14.19 -4.60 -6.26
N VAL A 201 -13.35 -3.57 -6.34
CA VAL A 201 -11.96 -3.68 -6.81
C VAL A 201 -11.14 -4.56 -5.88
N VAL A 202 -11.25 -4.41 -4.56
CA VAL A 202 -10.50 -5.24 -3.61
C VAL A 202 -10.92 -6.71 -3.71
N ARG A 203 -12.23 -7.00 -3.83
CA ARG A 203 -12.69 -8.39 -4.02
C ARG A 203 -12.17 -9.03 -5.31
N GLU A 204 -12.05 -8.24 -6.38
CA GLU A 204 -11.56 -8.72 -7.68
C GLU A 204 -10.05 -8.99 -7.66
N TYR A 205 -9.27 -8.07 -7.09
CA TYR A 205 -7.81 -8.07 -7.25
C TYR A 205 -7.01 -8.52 -6.02
N PHE A 206 -7.59 -8.46 -4.81
CA PHE A 206 -6.92 -8.90 -3.59
C PHE A 206 -7.29 -10.34 -3.22
N ARG A 207 -6.29 -11.17 -2.89
CA ARG A 207 -6.52 -12.58 -2.56
C ARG A 207 -6.82 -12.77 -1.07
N GLY A 208 -8.05 -13.18 -0.78
CA GLY A 208 -8.50 -13.54 0.57
C GLY A 208 -9.05 -12.36 1.37
N PRO A 209 -9.55 -12.62 2.60
CA PRO A 209 -10.15 -11.57 3.42
C PRO A 209 -9.08 -10.65 3.99
N LEU A 210 -9.46 -9.39 4.26
CA LEU A 210 -8.66 -8.51 5.11
C LEU A 210 -8.66 -9.06 6.54
N LYS A 211 -7.51 -9.00 7.23
CA LYS A 211 -7.37 -9.68 8.53
C LYS A 211 -7.21 -8.66 9.67
N PRO A 212 -8.06 -8.72 10.71
CA PRO A 212 -7.85 -7.96 11.93
C PRO A 212 -6.66 -8.52 12.75
N PRO A 213 -6.17 -7.78 13.77
CA PRO A 213 -6.65 -6.48 14.24
C PRO A 213 -6.30 -5.34 13.26
N PHE A 214 -7.24 -4.41 13.07
CA PHE A 214 -7.01 -3.20 12.29
C PHE A 214 -6.54 -2.07 13.20
N ASN A 215 -5.54 -1.31 12.77
CA ASN A 215 -5.09 -0.11 13.43
C ASN A 215 -6.03 1.05 13.09
N THR A 216 -7.18 1.11 13.76
CA THR A 216 -8.24 2.08 13.48
C THR A 216 -7.75 3.53 13.56
N GLU A 217 -6.90 3.86 14.54
CA GLU A 217 -6.40 5.22 14.71
C GLU A 217 -5.48 5.63 13.54
N ALA A 218 -4.52 4.80 13.16
CA ALA A 218 -3.61 5.12 12.05
C ALA A 218 -4.34 5.14 10.69
N ARG A 219 -5.25 4.19 10.47
CA ARG A 219 -6.08 4.15 9.25
C ARG A 219 -6.97 5.39 9.16
N LYS A 220 -7.58 5.82 10.28
CA LYS A 220 -8.35 7.06 10.34
C LYS A 220 -7.47 8.29 10.07
N ALA A 221 -6.25 8.33 10.59
CA ALA A 221 -5.28 9.38 10.27
C ALA A 221 -4.91 9.40 8.78
N ALA A 222 -5.04 8.27 8.06
CA ALA A 222 -4.89 8.22 6.61
C ALA A 222 -6.19 8.52 5.82
N GLY A 223 -7.28 8.88 6.51
CA GLY A 223 -8.61 9.07 5.88
C GLY A 223 -9.26 7.75 5.44
N PHE A 224 -8.81 6.61 5.95
CA PHE A 224 -9.27 5.28 5.64
C PHE A 224 -10.20 4.78 6.75
N ASP A 225 -11.48 5.16 6.67
CA ASP A 225 -12.47 4.84 7.70
C ASP A 225 -12.90 3.36 7.72
N PRO A 226 -13.41 2.85 8.86
CA PRO A 226 -13.85 1.46 9.01
C PRO A 226 -14.79 0.93 7.92
N ALA A 227 -15.67 1.78 7.39
CA ALA A 227 -16.58 1.42 6.30
C ALA A 227 -15.87 0.93 5.02
N TRP A 228 -14.62 1.33 4.80
CA TRP A 228 -13.81 0.89 3.67
C TRP A 228 -13.37 -0.57 3.80
N TYR A 229 -13.01 -1.04 4.99
CA TYR A 229 -12.27 -2.30 5.15
C TYR A 229 -12.94 -3.33 6.07
N GLU A 230 -13.75 -2.95 7.05
CA GLU A 230 -14.41 -3.92 7.94
C GLU A 230 -15.33 -4.89 7.18
N PRO A 231 -16.13 -4.46 6.19
CA PRO A 231 -16.94 -5.38 5.40
C PRO A 231 -16.14 -6.41 4.60
N LEU A 232 -14.87 -6.11 4.31
CA LEU A 232 -13.96 -6.98 3.56
C LEU A 232 -13.18 -7.96 4.45
N ALA A 233 -13.40 -7.90 5.77
CA ALA A 233 -12.77 -8.81 6.73
C ALA A 233 -13.45 -10.20 6.79
N VAL A 234 -14.69 -10.29 6.32
CA VAL A 234 -15.46 -11.53 6.32
C VAL A 234 -15.28 -12.23 4.97
N LYS A 235 -15.00 -13.53 5.00
CA LYS A 235 -15.02 -14.34 3.78
C LYS A 235 -16.48 -14.48 3.36
N GLU A 236 -16.84 -14.00 2.17
CA GLU A 236 -18.17 -14.27 1.63
C GLU A 236 -18.36 -15.78 1.55
N VAL A 237 -19.34 -16.28 2.30
CA VAL A 237 -19.77 -17.67 2.16
C VAL A 237 -20.51 -17.71 0.83
N GLU A 238 -19.92 -18.36 -0.17
CA GLU A 238 -20.63 -18.72 -1.40
C GLU A 238 -21.93 -19.40 -0.99
N ARG A 239 -23.06 -18.69 -1.12
CA ARG A 239 -24.36 -19.34 -1.08
C ARG A 239 -24.43 -20.17 -2.34
N GLN A 240 -24.04 -21.45 -2.23
CA GLN A 240 -24.41 -22.43 -3.23
C GLN A 240 -25.93 -22.35 -3.38
N ALA A 241 -26.37 -21.91 -4.55
CA ALA A 241 -27.77 -21.95 -4.92
C ALA A 241 -28.23 -23.40 -4.76
N VAL A 242 -29.13 -23.63 -3.80
CA VAL A 242 -29.86 -24.89 -3.70
C VAL A 242 -30.85 -24.85 -4.85
N GLU A 243 -30.58 -25.65 -5.89
CA GLU A 243 -31.52 -26.00 -6.96
C GLU A 243 -32.80 -26.63 -6.42
#